data_AF-A0A9Q0RHJ9-F1
#
_entry.id   AF-A0A9Q0RHJ9-F1
#
_cell.length_a   1.000
_cell.length_b   1.000
_cell.length_c   1.000
_cell.angle_alpha   90.00
_cell.angle_beta   90.00
_cell.angle_gamma   90.00
#
_symmetry.space_group_name_H-M   'P 1'
#
loop_
_entity.id
_entity.type
_entity.pdbx_description
1 polymer ?
#
loop_
_entity_poly.entity_id
_entity_poly.type
_entity_poly.pdbx_seq_one_letter_code
_entity_poly.pdbx_strand_id
1 'polypeptide(L)'
;MDLIEKRYSTKKNNLYEMREENEAVQGFVMVYSEIKDTREKLDEVIRNRPKFMCLNDDKNYSHPEAELVTEEVAEFLELFFPFPSQFELKDGETNQFLYLDEMIEFENQTTNQKKNHLIWLFIILIILIFVTPLVVVKIIRKNRNNLPIRVWKV
;
A
#
# COMPACT_ATOMS: atom_id res chain seq x y z
N MET A 1 -37.06 13.12 -16.14
CA MET A 1 -36.98 14.17 -15.10
C MET A 1 -38.29 14.34 -14.35
N ASP A 2 -39.44 14.22 -15.01
CA ASP A 2 -40.78 14.45 -14.46
C ASP A 2 -41.16 13.62 -13.22
N LEU A 3 -40.65 12.39 -13.10
CA LEU A 3 -40.91 11.52 -11.95
C LEU A 3 -40.15 11.94 -10.68
N ILE A 4 -39.00 12.60 -10.84
CA ILE A 4 -38.17 13.06 -9.73
C ILE A 4 -38.77 14.35 -9.15
N GLU A 5 -39.11 15.32 -10.00
CA GLU A 5 -39.77 16.55 -9.54
C GLU A 5 -41.07 16.26 -8.80
N LYS A 6 -41.93 15.37 -9.35
CA LYS A 6 -43.21 15.04 -8.73
C LYS A 6 -43.10 14.43 -7.32
N ARG A 7 -41.96 13.80 -6.98
CA ARG A 7 -41.73 13.16 -5.69
C ARG A 7 -41.01 14.04 -4.68
N TYR A 8 -40.19 14.99 -5.14
CA TYR A 8 -39.32 15.82 -4.28
C TYR A 8 -39.67 17.32 -4.27
N SER A 9 -40.59 17.79 -5.13
CA SER A 9 -40.86 19.23 -5.33
C SER A 9 -41.72 19.92 -4.28
N THR A 10 -42.48 19.21 -3.43
CA THR A 10 -43.57 19.85 -2.67
C THR A 10 -43.17 20.49 -1.34
N LYS A 11 -41.92 20.36 -0.88
CA LYS A 11 -41.49 21.00 0.39
C LYS A 11 -39.99 21.24 0.42
N LYS A 12 -39.57 22.46 0.77
CA LYS A 12 -38.15 22.79 1.03
C LYS A 12 -37.70 22.01 2.27
N ASN A 13 -37.08 20.85 2.05
CA ASN A 13 -36.62 19.96 3.11
C ASN A 13 -35.20 20.29 3.60
N ASN A 14 -34.51 21.22 2.94
CA ASN A 14 -33.12 21.56 3.24
C ASN A 14 -33.08 22.90 3.98
N LEU A 15 -32.43 22.90 5.16
CA LEU A 15 -32.12 24.10 5.95
C LEU A 15 -31.19 25.08 5.22
N TYR A 16 -30.48 24.59 4.20
CA TYR A 16 -29.50 25.33 3.44
C TYR A 16 -30.00 25.56 2.02
N GLU A 17 -29.73 26.75 1.51
CA GLU A 17 -30.05 27.16 0.15
C GLU A 17 -28.79 27.07 -0.69
N MET A 18 -28.88 26.44 -1.86
CA MET A 18 -27.85 26.51 -2.89
C MET A 18 -27.84 27.96 -3.37
N ARG A 19 -26.89 28.76 -2.88
CA ARG A 19 -26.67 30.11 -3.38
C ARG A 19 -26.14 29.98 -4.81
N GLU A 20 -26.59 30.82 -5.74
CA GLU A 20 -25.92 30.93 -7.04
C GLU A 20 -24.44 31.20 -6.78
N GLU A 21 -23.65 30.19 -7.10
CA GLU A 21 -22.23 30.15 -6.88
C GLU A 21 -21.64 31.08 -7.94
N ASN A 22 -21.17 32.26 -7.54
CA ASN A 22 -20.27 33.02 -8.41
C ASN A 22 -19.16 32.04 -8.80
N GLU A 23 -18.92 31.84 -10.11
CA GLU A 23 -17.95 30.87 -10.65
C GLU A 23 -16.58 30.94 -9.95
N ALA A 24 -16.23 32.10 -9.39
CA ALA A 24 -15.06 32.33 -8.54
C ALA A 24 -14.97 31.47 -7.25
N VAL A 25 -16.01 30.73 -6.85
CA VAL A 25 -15.98 29.85 -5.66
C VAL A 25 -15.68 28.39 -6.04
N GLN A 26 -15.84 28.00 -7.31
CA GLN A 26 -15.59 26.63 -7.76
C GLN A 26 -14.12 26.39 -8.09
N GLY A 27 -13.38 25.80 -7.15
CA GLY A 27 -12.01 25.34 -7.37
C GLY A 27 -11.90 23.99 -8.10
N PHE A 28 -12.76 23.67 -9.07
CA PHE A 28 -12.62 22.44 -9.85
C PHE A 28 -11.53 22.62 -10.91
N VAL A 29 -10.41 21.93 -10.73
CA VAL A 29 -9.24 22.03 -11.61
C VAL A 29 -8.94 20.66 -12.20
N MET A 30 -9.01 20.59 -13.53
CA MET A 30 -8.61 19.42 -14.30
C MET A 30 -7.11 19.47 -14.59
N VAL A 31 -6.36 18.45 -14.17
CA VAL A 31 -4.92 18.28 -14.44
C VAL A 31 -4.73 17.50 -15.73
N TYR A 32 -3.98 18.08 -16.68
CA TYR A 32 -3.75 17.49 -18.01
C TYR A 32 -2.33 16.91 -18.14
N SER A 33 -2.04 16.30 -19.30
CA SER A 33 -0.76 15.62 -19.57
C SER A 33 0.43 16.57 -19.78
N GLU A 34 0.16 17.84 -20.04
CA GLU A 34 1.15 18.88 -20.38
C GLU A 34 1.43 19.74 -19.15
N ILE A 35 2.71 19.98 -18.85
CA ILE A 35 3.10 20.70 -17.63
C ILE A 35 2.66 22.15 -17.64
N LYS A 36 2.72 22.79 -18.81
CA LYS A 36 2.40 24.22 -18.95
C LYS A 36 0.94 24.49 -18.58
N ASP A 37 0.01 23.72 -19.15
CA ASP A 37 -1.42 23.86 -18.91
C ASP A 37 -1.78 23.58 -17.45
N THR A 38 -1.13 22.58 -16.85
CA THR A 38 -1.32 22.25 -15.42
C THR A 38 -0.84 23.40 -14.54
N ARG A 39 0.38 23.92 -14.77
CA ARG A 39 0.95 25.01 -13.97
C ARG A 39 0.12 26.28 -14.05
N GLU A 40 -0.36 26.66 -15.24
CA GLU A 40 -1.20 27.85 -15.41
C GLU A 40 -2.48 27.80 -14.55
N LYS A 41 -3.11 26.61 -14.46
CA LYS A 41 -4.29 26.40 -13.62
C LYS A 41 -3.97 26.37 -12.13
N LEU A 42 -2.88 25.72 -11.73
CA LEU A 42 -2.46 25.70 -10.33
C LEU A 42 -2.11 27.13 -9.85
N ASP A 43 -1.42 27.91 -10.67
CA ASP A 43 -1.14 29.32 -10.39
C ASP A 43 -2.42 30.15 -10.22
N GLU A 44 -3.47 29.85 -11.00
CA GLU A 44 -4.76 30.50 -10.85
C GLU A 44 -5.41 30.18 -9.49
N VAL A 45 -5.31 28.93 -9.02
CA VAL A 45 -5.76 28.54 -7.67
C VAL A 45 -5.00 29.32 -6.60
N ILE A 46 -3.68 29.46 -6.76
CA ILE A 46 -2.84 30.24 -5.83
C ILE A 46 -3.26 31.70 -5.78
N ARG A 47 -3.57 32.31 -6.93
CA ARG A 47 -4.02 33.70 -7.02
C ARG A 47 -5.39 33.90 -6.40
N ASN A 48 -6.34 33.02 -6.72
CA ASN A 48 -7.75 33.18 -6.31
C ASN A 48 -8.01 32.72 -4.87
N ARG A 49 -7.16 31.85 -4.31
CA ARG A 49 -7.27 31.28 -2.96
C ARG A 49 -8.70 30.83 -2.62
N PRO A 50 -9.28 29.93 -3.45
CA PRO A 50 -10.64 29.50 -3.23
C PRO A 50 -10.76 28.77 -1.88
N LYS A 51 -11.95 28.86 -1.27
CA LYS A 51 -12.22 28.16 0.01
C LYS A 51 -12.24 26.64 -0.15
N PHE A 52 -12.56 26.17 -1.35
CA PHE A 52 -12.64 24.77 -1.72
C PHE A 52 -11.99 24.59 -3.09
N MET A 53 -11.22 23.52 -3.23
CA MET A 53 -10.69 23.09 -4.51
C MET A 53 -10.78 21.57 -4.66
N CYS A 54 -11.01 21.13 -5.89
CA CYS A 54 -11.03 19.74 -6.30
C CYS A 54 -10.07 19.60 -7.48
N LEU A 55 -9.00 18.86 -7.29
CA LEU A 55 -8.09 18.48 -8.36
C LEU A 55 -8.54 17.12 -8.89
N ASN A 56 -8.78 17.03 -10.19
CA ASN A 56 -9.07 15.76 -10.86
C ASN A 56 -8.12 15.60 -12.04
N ASP A 57 -7.49 14.45 -12.17
CA ASP A 57 -6.61 14.17 -13.29
C ASP A 57 -7.39 13.63 -14.50
N ASP A 58 -7.00 14.10 -15.68
CA ASP A 58 -7.37 13.54 -16.99
C ASP A 58 -6.10 13.41 -17.84
N LYS A 59 -5.00 13.04 -17.16
CA LYS A 59 -3.69 12.95 -17.81
C LYS A 59 -3.52 11.60 -18.48
N ASN A 60 -2.92 11.62 -19.67
CA ASN A 60 -2.41 10.43 -20.31
C ASN A 60 -1.09 10.03 -19.63
N TYR A 61 -1.13 8.95 -18.86
CA TYR A 61 0.04 8.41 -18.15
C TYR A 61 1.18 7.94 -19.07
N SER A 62 0.93 7.78 -20.38
CA SER A 62 1.98 7.48 -21.36
C SER A 62 2.64 8.72 -21.97
N HIS A 63 2.19 9.92 -21.61
CA HIS A 63 2.78 11.17 -22.10
C HIS A 63 4.17 11.40 -21.49
N PRO A 64 5.17 11.91 -22.24
CA PRO A 64 6.53 12.13 -21.72
C PRO A 64 6.60 13.04 -20.49
N GLU A 65 5.65 13.97 -20.36
CA GLU A 65 5.59 14.92 -19.22
C GLU A 65 4.70 14.45 -18.07
N ALA A 66 4.09 13.25 -18.15
CA ALA A 66 3.11 12.81 -17.17
C ALA A 66 3.67 12.66 -15.74
N GLU A 67 4.97 12.35 -15.64
CA GLU A 67 5.71 12.29 -14.37
C GLU A 67 5.99 13.71 -13.84
N LEU A 68 6.49 14.62 -14.68
CA LEU A 68 6.71 16.02 -14.33
C LEU A 68 5.43 16.72 -13.85
N VAL A 69 4.29 16.44 -14.49
CA VAL A 69 2.98 16.93 -14.04
C VAL A 69 2.64 16.43 -12.63
N THR A 70 3.02 15.20 -12.30
CA THR A 70 2.74 14.61 -10.98
C THR A 70 3.60 15.27 -9.91
N GLU A 71 4.87 15.54 -10.22
CA GLU A 71 5.78 16.30 -9.35
C GLU A 71 5.29 17.74 -9.13
N GLU A 72 4.83 18.42 -10.18
CA GLU A 72 4.29 19.79 -10.09
C GLU A 72 3.07 19.86 -9.16
N VAL A 73 2.14 18.89 -9.29
CA VAL A 73 0.97 18.81 -8.42
C VAL A 73 1.38 18.53 -6.97
N ALA A 74 2.38 17.68 -6.75
CA ALA A 74 2.89 17.40 -5.41
C ALA A 74 3.51 18.67 -4.78
N GLU A 75 4.37 19.39 -5.50
CA GLU A 75 4.97 20.65 -5.05
C GLU A 75 3.90 21.71 -4.74
N PHE A 76 2.88 21.81 -5.60
CA PHE A 76 1.72 22.67 -5.35
C PHE A 76 1.01 22.30 -4.05
N LEU A 77 0.72 21.02 -3.80
CA LEU A 77 0.02 20.58 -2.60
C LEU A 77 0.85 20.82 -1.33
N GLU A 78 2.16 20.56 -1.35
CA GLU A 78 3.05 20.87 -0.23
C GLU A 78 3.10 22.37 0.07
N LEU A 79 3.08 23.22 -0.97
CA LEU A 79 3.03 24.67 -0.82
C LEU A 79 1.67 25.14 -0.25
N PHE A 80 0.57 24.55 -0.70
CA PHE A 80 -0.79 24.94 -0.29
C PHE A 80 -1.17 24.40 1.10
N PHE A 81 -0.64 23.23 1.46
CA PHE A 81 -0.92 22.51 2.70
C PHE A 81 0.38 22.22 3.46
N PRO A 82 0.95 23.21 4.17
CA PRO A 82 2.26 23.09 4.81
C PRO A 82 2.29 22.12 6.00
N PHE A 83 1.13 21.64 6.43
CA PHE A 83 1.02 20.64 7.48
C PHE A 83 0.36 19.39 6.90
N PRO A 84 0.98 18.22 7.06
CA PRO A 84 0.42 16.98 6.56
C PRO A 84 -0.88 16.65 7.28
N SER A 85 -1.83 16.11 6.53
CA SER A 85 -3.06 15.54 7.08
C SER A 85 -2.77 14.35 8.00
N GLN A 86 -3.63 14.12 8.99
CA GLN A 86 -3.58 12.91 9.82
C GLN A 86 -3.78 11.60 9.03
N PHE A 87 -4.27 11.70 7.79
CA PHE A 87 -4.47 10.58 6.87
C PHE A 87 -3.31 10.37 5.91
N GLU A 88 -2.32 11.28 5.90
CA GLU A 88 -1.11 11.10 5.12
C GLU A 88 -0.18 10.07 5.79
N LEU A 89 0.61 9.41 4.95
CA LEU A 89 1.66 8.52 5.41
C LEU A 89 2.80 9.34 6.03
N LYS A 90 3.67 8.68 6.80
CA LYS A 90 4.86 9.36 7.34
C LYS A 90 5.82 9.71 6.21
N ASP A 91 6.67 10.71 6.44
CA ASP A 91 7.71 11.11 5.51
C ASP A 91 8.52 9.90 5.01
N GLY A 92 8.60 9.73 3.69
CA GLY A 92 9.32 8.65 3.03
C GLY A 92 8.55 7.32 2.92
N GLU A 93 7.35 7.21 3.49
CA GLU A 93 6.45 6.08 3.28
C GLU A 93 5.58 6.31 2.03
N THR A 94 5.39 5.26 1.24
CA THR A 94 4.51 5.29 0.06
C THR A 94 3.46 4.20 0.17
N ASN A 95 2.29 4.45 -0.42
CA ASN A 95 1.26 3.44 -0.48
C ASN A 95 1.65 2.37 -1.51
N GLN A 96 1.95 1.16 -1.04
CA GLN A 96 2.39 0.05 -1.90
C GLN A 96 1.23 -0.68 -2.58
N PHE A 97 0.02 -0.56 -2.04
CA PHE A 97 -1.14 -1.34 -2.49
C PHE A 97 -2.25 -0.40 -2.89
N LEU A 98 -2.82 -0.61 -4.08
CA LEU A 98 -3.96 0.19 -4.50
C LEU A 98 -5.23 -0.27 -3.74
N TYR A 99 -5.34 -1.58 -3.49
CA TYR A 99 -6.50 -2.18 -2.88
C TYR A 99 -6.17 -2.91 -1.56
N LEU A 100 -7.17 -3.00 -0.68
CA LEU A 100 -7.03 -3.62 0.64
C LEU A 100 -6.82 -5.13 0.57
N ASP A 101 -7.44 -5.80 -0.41
CA ASP A 101 -7.29 -7.23 -0.64
C ASP A 101 -5.88 -7.60 -1.07
N GLU A 102 -5.25 -6.80 -1.93
CA GLU A 102 -3.83 -6.97 -2.31
C GLU A 102 -2.91 -6.88 -1.09
N MET A 103 -3.12 -5.88 -0.23
CA MET A 103 -2.35 -5.71 1.00
C MET A 103 -2.53 -6.90 1.95
N ILE A 104 -3.77 -7.32 2.18
CA ILE A 104 -4.10 -8.46 3.05
C ILE A 104 -3.49 -9.76 2.49
N GLU A 105 -3.54 -9.96 1.17
CA GLU A 105 -2.93 -11.12 0.54
C GLU A 105 -1.40 -11.12 0.73
N PHE A 106 -0.75 -9.98 0.52
CA PHE A 106 0.68 -9.83 0.75
C PHE A 106 1.06 -10.13 2.21
N GLU A 107 0.32 -9.58 3.18
CA GLU A 107 0.52 -9.86 4.60
C GLU A 107 0.34 -11.35 4.94
N ASN A 108 -0.66 -12.00 4.37
CA ASN A 108 -0.90 -13.43 4.56
C ASN A 108 0.21 -14.27 3.95
N GLN A 109 0.65 -13.96 2.74
CA GLN A 109 1.73 -14.67 2.06
C GLN A 109 3.03 -14.55 2.87
N THR A 110 3.41 -13.34 3.29
CA THR A 110 4.63 -13.12 4.10
C THR A 110 4.55 -13.82 5.46
N THR A 111 3.39 -13.78 6.11
CA THR A 111 3.15 -14.47 7.39
C THR A 111 3.25 -15.98 7.24
N ASN A 112 2.64 -16.55 6.18
CA ASN A 112 2.68 -17.98 5.90
C ASN A 112 4.10 -18.45 5.56
N GLN A 113 4.85 -17.66 4.79
CA GLN A 113 6.26 -17.95 4.51
C GLN A 113 7.09 -17.99 5.79
N LYS A 114 6.93 -17.00 6.69
CA LYS A 114 7.62 -16.99 7.99
C LYS A 114 7.25 -18.22 8.84
N LYS A 115 5.96 -18.57 8.91
CA LYS A 115 5.49 -19.78 9.64
C LYS A 115 6.10 -21.06 9.06
N ASN A 116 6.07 -21.21 7.74
CA ASN A 116 6.66 -22.36 7.06
C ASN A 116 8.16 -22.47 7.33
N HIS A 117 8.88 -21.34 7.30
CA HIS A 117 10.30 -21.31 7.62
C HIS A 117 10.58 -21.75 9.07
N LEU A 118 9.80 -21.26 10.04
CA LEU A 118 9.91 -21.67 11.44
C LEU A 118 9.63 -23.17 11.65
N ILE A 119 8.63 -23.72 10.94
CA ILE A 119 8.32 -25.15 10.98
C ILE A 119 9.51 -25.96 10.46
N TRP A 120 10.11 -25.57 9.34
CA TRP A 120 11.29 -26.25 8.80
C TRP A 120 12.50 -26.21 9.74
N LEU A 121 12.77 -25.05 10.35
CA LEU A 121 13.83 -24.92 11.36
C LEU A 121 13.59 -25.85 12.56
N PHE A 122 12.35 -25.96 13.01
CA PHE A 122 11.97 -26.86 14.10
C PHE A 122 12.13 -28.35 13.74
N ILE A 123 11.74 -28.74 12.52
CA ILE A 123 11.93 -30.11 12.02
C ILE A 123 13.43 -30.47 11.97
N ILE A 124 14.28 -29.58 11.45
CA ILE A 124 15.72 -29.78 11.37
C ILE A 124 16.31 -29.94 12.78
N LEU A 125 15.89 -29.11 13.74
CA LEU A 125 16.33 -29.19 15.13
C LEU A 125 15.96 -30.55 15.77
N ILE A 126 14.74 -31.05 15.54
CA ILE A 126 14.31 -32.37 16.03
C ILE A 126 15.18 -33.48 15.44
N ILE A 127 15.48 -33.44 14.14
CA ILE A 127 16.34 -34.43 13.50
C ILE A 127 17.74 -34.41 14.12
N LEU A 128 18.31 -33.22 14.33
CA LEU A 128 19.62 -33.05 14.97
C LEU A 128 19.64 -33.60 16.40
N ILE A 129 18.61 -33.35 17.21
CA ILE A 129 18.58 -33.75 18.63
C ILE A 129 18.21 -35.23 18.80
N PHE A 130 17.27 -35.77 18.03
CA PHE A 130 16.74 -37.12 18.28
C PHE A 130 17.23 -38.15 17.28
N VAL A 131 17.26 -37.83 15.99
CA VAL A 131 17.58 -38.81 14.95
C VAL A 131 19.09 -39.02 14.86
N THR A 132 19.88 -37.94 14.87
CA THR A 132 21.34 -38.07 14.73
C THR A 132 21.98 -38.89 15.86
N PRO A 133 21.65 -38.71 17.16
CA PRO A 133 22.27 -39.49 18.22
C PRO A 133 21.84 -40.96 18.17
N LEU A 134 20.58 -41.25 17.82
CA LEU A 134 20.10 -42.62 17.65
C LEU A 134 20.86 -43.35 16.53
N VAL A 135 21.08 -42.67 15.39
CA VAL A 135 21.85 -43.23 14.28
C VAL A 135 23.31 -43.44 14.68
N VAL A 136 23.94 -42.46 15.34
CA VAL A 136 25.32 -42.56 15.83
C VAL A 136 25.47 -43.70 16.84
N VAL A 137 24.57 -43.81 17.82
CA VAL A 137 24.57 -44.91 18.80
C VAL A 137 24.40 -46.27 18.11
N LYS A 138 23.52 -46.36 17.11
CA LYS A 138 23.32 -47.60 16.34
C LYS A 138 24.57 -47.98 15.54
N ILE A 139 25.25 -47.00 14.93
CA ILE A 139 26.52 -47.21 14.22
C ILE A 139 27.61 -47.69 15.18
N ILE A 140 27.77 -47.02 16.33
CA ILE A 140 28.74 -47.41 17.37
C ILE A 140 28.48 -48.83 17.85
N ARG A 141 27.21 -49.19 18.13
CA ARG A 141 26.83 -50.52 18.60
C ARG A 141 27.11 -51.60 17.55
N LYS A 142 26.82 -51.32 16.27
CA LYS A 142 27.14 -52.23 15.15
C LYS A 142 28.64 -52.45 15.02
N ASN A 143 29.44 -51.39 15.12
CA ASN A 143 30.90 -51.49 15.04
C ASN A 143 31.49 -52.30 16.22
N ARG A 144 30.98 -52.08 17.44
CA ARG A 144 31.41 -52.83 18.64
C ARG A 144 31.12 -54.33 18.54
N ASN A 145 29.98 -54.72 17.99
CA ASN A 145 29.59 -56.12 17.82
C ASN A 145 30.40 -56.85 16.72
N ASN A 146 31.09 -56.11 15.85
CA ASN A 146 31.93 -56.66 14.79
C ASN A 146 33.41 -56.80 15.20
N LEU A 147 33.77 -56.48 16.45
CA LEU A 147 35.11 -56.72 16.96
C LEU A 147 35.30 -58.22 17.25
N PRO A 148 36.31 -58.90 16.66
CA PRO A 148 36.53 -60.31 16.91
C PRO A 148 36.90 -60.52 18.38
N ILE A 149 36.11 -61.33 19.09
CA ILE A 149 36.43 -61.77 20.45
C ILE A 149 37.69 -62.65 20.34
N ARG A 150 38.86 -62.05 20.53
CA ARG A 150 40.12 -62.78 20.63
C ARG A 150 40.13 -63.47 22.00
N VAL A 151 39.58 -64.68 22.05
CA VAL A 151 39.67 -65.55 23.21
C VAL A 151 41.14 -65.94 23.34
N TRP A 152 41.86 -65.34 24.28
CA TRP A 152 43.18 -65.83 24.67
C TRP A 152 42.94 -67.15 25.42
N LYS A 153 43.08 -68.27 24.70
CA LYS A 153 43.23 -69.59 25.33
C LYS A 153 44.64 -69.62 25.92
N VAL A 154 44.66 -69.90 27.23
CA VAL A 154 45.83 -70.09 28.11
C VAL A 154 46.82 -71.09 27.53
#